data_AF-A0A3N9X824-F1
#
_entry.id   AF-A0A3N9X824-F1
#
_cell.length_a   1.000
_cell.length_b   1.000
_cell.length_c   1.000
_cell.angle_alpha   90.00
_cell.angle_beta   90.00
_cell.angle_gamma   90.00
#
_symmetry.space_group_name_H-M   'P 1'
#
loop_
_entity.id
_entity.type
_entity.pdbx_description
1 polymer ?
#
loop_
_entity_poly.entity_id
_entity_poly.type
_entity_poly.pdbx_seq_one_letter_code
_entity_poly.pdbx_strand_id
1 'polypeptide(L)' 'MRLLSPSCTRFPNTRKCCIISLMHDKQDESLAVLIEEFLTARATRKPSPHTLAAYRRDLHTVASLVAEDATPPLPLDAL' A
#
# COMPACT_ATOMS: atom_id res chain seq x y z
N MET A 1 11.37 21.12 -9.11
CA MET A 1 11.76 20.83 -7.70
C MET A 1 10.56 20.22 -7.00
N ARG A 2 10.50 18.89 -6.80
CA ARG A 2 9.47 18.25 -5.98
C ARG A 2 10.05 18.02 -4.60
N LEU A 3 9.43 18.61 -3.59
CA LEU A 3 9.75 18.43 -2.19
C LEU A 3 9.57 16.95 -1.86
N LEU A 4 10.69 16.26 -1.65
CA LEU A 4 10.73 14.92 -1.08
C LEU A 4 10.22 15.03 0.36
N SER A 5 9.13 14.35 0.68
CA SER A 5 8.61 14.25 2.04
C SER A 5 9.71 13.81 3.02
N PRO A 6 9.81 14.42 4.21
CA PRO A 6 10.93 14.21 5.14
C PRO A 6 10.97 12.81 5.78
N SER A 7 9.99 11.94 5.51
CA SER A 7 9.94 10.57 6.04
C SER A 7 10.97 9.62 5.42
N CYS A 8 11.70 10.04 4.38
CA CYS A 8 12.69 9.22 3.68
C CYS A 8 14.07 9.20 4.35
N THR A 9 14.14 9.33 5.68
CA THR A 9 15.39 9.16 6.41
C THR A 9 15.18 8.23 7.60
N ARG A 10 16.01 7.17 7.66
CA ARG A 10 16.17 6.21 8.77
C ARG A 10 15.32 4.94 8.74
N PHE A 11 15.61 4.03 7.80
CA PHE A 11 15.54 2.59 8.13
C PHE A 11 16.74 1.83 7.56
N PRO A 12 17.77 1.54 8.38
CA PRO A 12 18.90 0.71 7.99
C PRO A 12 18.55 -0.75 8.23
N ASN A 13 17.60 -1.32 7.49
CA ASN A 13 17.44 -2.77 7.47
C ASN A 13 16.58 -3.24 6.30
N THR A 14 17.05 -4.30 5.64
CA THR A 14 16.49 -5.00 4.48
C THR A 14 15.10 -5.61 4.68
N ARG A 15 14.38 -5.25 5.75
CA ARG A 15 13.13 -5.90 6.18
C ARG A 15 11.85 -5.09 5.93
N LYS A 16 11.92 -3.82 5.49
CA LYS A 16 10.72 -2.97 5.25
C LYS A 16 10.32 -2.84 3.78
N CYS A 17 10.78 -3.75 2.91
CA CYS A 17 10.55 -3.66 1.47
C CYS A 17 9.30 -4.39 0.99
N CYS A 18 8.67 -5.19 1.84
CA CYS A 18 7.47 -5.95 1.49
C CYS A 18 6.23 -5.31 2.14
N ILE A 19 5.15 -5.23 1.38
CA ILE A 19 3.90 -4.58 1.81
C ILE A 19 3.33 -5.23 3.08
N ILE A 20 3.55 -6.53 3.27
CA ILE A 20 3.17 -7.27 4.48
C ILE A 20 3.84 -6.69 5.74
N SER A 21 5.12 -6.29 5.67
CA SER A 21 5.80 -5.66 6.80
C SER A 21 5.33 -4.23 7.07
N LEU A 22 4.84 -3.51 6.06
CA LEU A 22 4.26 -2.17 6.24
C LEU A 22 2.87 -2.26 6.89
N MET A 23 2.03 -3.22 6.47
CA MET A 23 0.69 -3.43 7.04
C MET A 23 0.69 -3.86 8.51
N HIS A 24 1.74 -4.55 8.97
CA HIS A 24 1.85 -4.96 10.37
C HIS A 24 2.38 -3.84 11.29
N ASP A 25 3.13 -2.88 10.77
CA ASP A 25 3.72 -1.75 11.54
C ASP A 25 2.67 -0.63 11.76
N LYS A 26 1.65 -0.55 10.90
CA LYS A 26 0.69 0.55 10.83
C LYS A 26 -0.76 0.07 10.68
N GLN A 27 -1.26 -0.66 11.68
CA GLN A 27 -2.63 -1.19 11.63
C GLN A 27 -3.73 -0.11 11.60
N ASP A 28 -3.43 1.11 12.06
CA ASP A 28 -4.36 2.25 12.05
C ASP A 28 -4.29 3.12 10.78
N GLU A 29 -3.34 2.87 9.86
CA GLU A 29 -3.26 3.64 8.62
C GLU A 29 -4.06 2.97 7.51
N SER A 30 -4.72 3.81 6.69
CA SER A 30 -5.46 3.30 5.54
C SER A 30 -4.53 2.54 4.58
N LEU A 31 -4.99 1.38 4.10
CA LEU A 31 -4.29 0.55 3.12
C LEU A 31 -3.79 1.35 1.89
N ALA A 32 -4.54 2.37 1.46
CA ALA A 32 -4.14 3.26 0.37
C ALA A 32 -2.84 4.04 0.64
N VAL A 33 -2.65 4.52 1.88
CA VAL A 33 -1.43 5.24 2.28
C VAL A 33 -0.23 4.29 2.27
N LEU A 34 -0.42 3.06 2.76
CA LEU A 34 0.63 2.04 2.78
C LEU A 34 1.06 1.60 1.36
N ILE A 35 0.11 1.54 0.41
CA ILE A 35 0.40 1.26 -1.00
C ILE A 35 1.29 2.36 -1.60
N GLU A 36 0.98 3.63 -1.39
CA GLU A 36 1.79 4.72 -1.94
C GLU A 36 3.18 4.84 -1.28
N GLU A 37 3.30 4.54 0.02
CA GLU A 37 4.59 4.43 0.71
C GLU A 37 5.45 3.30 0.12
N PHE A 38 4.85 2.14 -0.13
CA PHE A 38 5.51 1.01 -0.81
C PHE A 38 5.99 1.37 -2.22
N LEU A 39 5.14 2.00 -3.04
CA LEU A 39 5.49 2.42 -4.40
C LEU A 39 6.62 3.44 -4.39
N THR A 40 6.60 4.38 -3.44
CA THR A 40 7.68 5.36 -3.24
C THR A 40 9.00 4.67 -2.90
N ALA A 41 9.00 3.72 -1.97
CA ALA A 41 10.19 2.95 -1.63
C ALA A 41 10.72 2.14 -2.84
N ARG A 42 9.83 1.55 -3.65
CA ARG A 42 10.21 0.80 -4.86
C ARG A 42 10.78 1.70 -5.95
N ALA A 43 10.27 2.92 -6.13
CA ALA A 43 10.77 3.86 -7.13
C ALA A 43 12.27 4.17 -6.99
N THR A 44 12.82 4.10 -5.77
CA THR A 44 14.26 4.30 -5.50
C THR A 44 15.16 3.21 -6.07
N ARG A 45 14.61 2.06 -6.50
CA ARG A 45 15.35 0.88 -6.97
C ARG A 45 15.37 0.72 -8.50
N LYS A 46 15.15 1.81 -9.24
CA LYS A 46 15.06 1.84 -10.73
C LYS A 46 14.07 0.84 -11.37
N PRO A 47 12.86 0.59 -10.82
CA PRO A 47 11.83 -0.07 -11.62
C PRO A 47 11.49 0.80 -12.83
N SER A 48 11.14 0.17 -13.97
CA SER A 48 10.63 0.95 -15.11
C SER A 48 9.34 1.67 -14.72
N PRO A 49 9.03 2.84 -15.31
CA PRO A 49 7.77 3.54 -15.04
C PRO A 49 6.54 2.64 -15.27
N HIS A 50 6.60 1.78 -16.28
CA HIS A 50 5.56 0.80 -16.59
C HIS A 50 5.42 -0.27 -15.49
N THR A 51 6.53 -0.74 -14.92
CA THR A 51 6.50 -1.69 -13.81
C THR A 51 5.85 -1.09 -12.56
N LEU A 52 6.15 0.18 -12.25
CA LEU A 52 5.51 0.87 -11.12
C LEU A 52 4.00 1.07 -11.34
N ALA A 53 3.60 1.40 -12.58
CA ALA A 53 2.20 1.54 -12.94
C ALA A 53 1.42 0.21 -12.82
N ALA A 54 2.04 -0.90 -13.23
CA ALA A 54 1.48 -2.24 -13.06
C ALA A 54 1.25 -2.55 -11.57
N TYR A 55 2.27 -2.35 -10.72
CA TYR A 55 2.12 -2.54 -9.28
C TYR A 55 1.03 -1.66 -8.67
N ARG A 56 0.94 -0.38 -9.07
CA ARG A 56 -0.12 0.51 -8.59
C ARG A 56 -1.50 -0.06 -8.92
N ARG A 57 -1.74 -0.39 -10.18
CA ARG A 57 -3.03 -0.96 -10.63
C ARG A 57 -3.37 -2.22 -9.83
N ASP A 58 -2.46 -3.17 -9.79
CA ASP A 58 -2.72 -4.49 -9.21
C ASP A 58 -2.97 -4.40 -7.70
N LEU A 59 -2.21 -3.57 -6.98
CA LEU A 59 -2.39 -3.37 -5.54
C LEU A 59 -3.71 -2.66 -5.21
N HIS A 60 -4.11 -1.66 -6.00
CA HIS A 60 -5.42 -1.02 -5.82
C HIS A 60 -6.57 -1.98 -6.12
N THR A 61 -6.46 -2.81 -7.16
CA THR A 61 -7.48 -3.82 -7.48
C THR A 61 -7.64 -4.82 -6.32
N VAL A 62 -6.55 -5.35 -5.78
CA VAL A 62 -6.62 -6.24 -4.61
C VAL A 62 -7.22 -5.53 -3.40
N ALA A 63 -6.83 -4.27 -3.14
CA ALA A 63 -7.39 -3.48 -2.04
C ALA A 63 -8.91 -3.30 -2.15
N SER A 64 -9.42 -3.04 -3.36
CA SER A 64 -10.86 -2.93 -3.61
C SER A 64 -11.59 -4.25 -3.35
N LEU A 65 -11.07 -5.37 -3.86
CA LEU A 65 -11.67 -6.70 -3.67
C LEU A 65 -11.74 -7.09 -2.19
N VAL A 66 -10.68 -6.80 -1.43
CA VAL A 66 -10.65 -7.07 0.03
C VAL A 66 -11.64 -6.18 0.78
N ALA A 67 -11.81 -4.92 0.36
CA ALA A 67 -12.78 -4.02 0.98
C ALA A 67 -14.24 -4.46 0.74
N GLU A 68 -14.53 -5.00 -0.45
CA GLU A 68 -15.84 -5.59 -0.76
C GLU A 68 -16.11 -6.82 0.11
N ASP A 69 -15.14 -7.72 0.29
CA ASP A 69 -15.24 -8.91 1.15
C ASP A 69 -15.37 -8.56 2.64
N ALA A 70 -14.73 -7.48 3.09
CA ALA A 70 -14.84 -6.98 4.46
C ALA A 70 -16.18 -6.29 4.77
N THR A 71 -17.06 -6.10 3.78
CA THR A 71 -18.40 -5.56 4.01
C THR A 71 -19.25 -6.65 4.68
N PRO A 72 -19.75 -6.43 5.91
CA PRO A 72 -20.60 -7.40 6.58
C PRO A 72 -21.82 -7.71 5.71
N PRO A 73 -22.23 -8.98 5.57
CA PRO A 73 -23.46 -9.31 4.85
C PRO A 73 -24.62 -8.53 5.46
N LEU A 74 -25.49 -8.01 4.59
CA LEU A 74 -26.70 -7.30 5.00
C LEU A 74 -27.43 -8.10 6.09
N PRO A 75 -27.82 -7.46 7.22
CA PRO A 75 -28.53 -8.16 8.28
C PRO A 75 -29.81 -8.78 7.72
N LEU A 76 -29.92 -10.10 7.84
CA LEU A 76 -31.06 -10.90 7.36
C LEU A 76 -32.38 -10.49 8.04
N ASP A 77 -32.31 -9.77 9.15
CA ASP A 77 -33.45 -9.27 9.91
C ASP A 77 -34.14 -8.03 9.28
N ALA A 78 -33.65 -7.56 8.13
CA ALA A 78 -34.18 -6.41 7.40
C ALA A 78 -35.05 -6.76 6.17
N LEU A 79 -35.41 -8.04 5.98
CA LEU A 79 -36.28 -8.54 4.91
C LEU A 79 -37.73 -8.79 5.36
#